data_AF-A0A163YA03-F1
#
_entry.id   AF-A0A163YA03-F1
#
_cell.length_a   1.000
_cell.length_b   1.000
_cell.length_c   1.000
_cell.angle_alpha   90.00
_cell.angle_beta   90.00
_cell.angle_gamma   90.00
#
_symmetry.space_group_name_H-M   'P 1'
#
loop_
_entity.id
_entity.type
_entity.pdbx_description
1 polymer ?
#
loop_
_entity_poly.entity_id
_entity_poly.type
_entity_poly.pdbx_seq_one_letter_code
_entity_poly.pdbx_strand_id
1 'polypeptide(L)' 'MTASPVQQFLERLGRDPLLQVKVQAAVTADEVARLAQELGYAFSGSDLLMLSGRSAAGVRVTRVNHPGEYPGRYY' A
#
# COMPACT_ATOMS: atom_id res chain seq x y z
N MET A 1 9.58 8.42 19.71
CA MET A 1 8.45 8.81 18.85
C MET A 1 7.90 7.54 18.25
N THR A 2 6.66 7.17 18.55
CA THR A 2 6.00 5.96 18.03
C THR A 2 5.79 6.11 16.52
N ALA A 3 6.21 5.11 15.74
CA ALA A 3 5.97 5.09 14.29
C ALA A 3 4.46 5.01 14.03
N SER A 4 3.96 5.81 13.08
CA SER A 4 2.55 5.78 12.69
C SER A 4 2.16 4.39 12.16
N PRO A 5 0.89 3.98 12.27
CA PRO A 5 0.44 2.65 11.82
C PRO A 5 0.79 2.37 10.36
N VAL A 6 0.75 3.40 9.51
CA VAL A 6 1.13 3.29 8.10
C VAL A 6 2.64 3.07 7.92
N GLN A 7 3.50 3.64 8.77
CA GLN A 7 4.95 3.35 8.73
C GLN A 7 5.24 1.91 9.14
N GLN A 8 4.60 1.42 10.20
CA GLN A 8 4.77 0.04 10.64
C GLN A 8 4.31 -0.96 9.57
N PHE A 9 3.23 -0.64 8.86
CA PHE A 9 2.77 -1.42 7.70
C PHE A 9 3.80 -1.43 6.57
N LEU A 10 4.38 -0.27 6.22
CA LEU A 10 5.41 -0.20 5.17
C LEU A 10 6.70 -0.94 5.55
N GLU A 11 7.09 -0.92 6.82
CA GLU A 11 8.21 -1.73 7.32
C GLU A 11 7.94 -3.23 7.19
N ARG A 12 6.71 -3.67 7.50
CA ARG A 12 6.27 -5.05 7.30
C ARG A 12 6.25 -5.40 5.81
N LEU A 13 5.70 -4.52 4.98
CA LEU A 13 5.64 -4.68 3.53
C LEU A 13 7.03 -4.89 2.93
N GLY A 14 8.04 -4.12 3.34
CA GLY A 14 9.41 -4.29 2.87
C GLY A 14 10.06 -5.64 3.25
N ARG A 15 9.56 -6.31 4.29
CA ARG A 15 10.09 -7.60 4.79
C ARG A 15 9.26 -8.81 4.38
N ASP A 16 8.03 -8.61 3.91
CA ASP A 16 7.06 -9.68 3.66
C ASP A 16 6.69 -9.72 2.16
N PRO A 17 7.30 -10.62 1.37
CA PRO A 17 7.08 -10.69 -0.07
C PRO A 17 5.65 -11.10 -0.45
N LEU A 18 4.97 -11.89 0.41
CA LEU A 18 3.56 -12.24 0.18
C LEU A 18 2.66 -11.02 0.33
N LEU A 19 2.93 -10.18 1.32
CA LEU A 19 2.22 -8.92 1.49
C LEU A 19 2.49 -7.98 0.30
N GLN A 20 3.70 -7.96 -0.24
CA GLN A 20 4.01 -7.19 -1.46
C GLN A 20 3.17 -7.64 -2.65
N VAL A 21 2.98 -8.95 -2.86
CA VAL A 21 2.12 -9.45 -3.94
C VAL A 21 0.67 -9.03 -3.72
N LYS A 22 0.16 -9.11 -2.48
CA LYS A 22 -1.21 -8.66 -2.15
C LYS A 22 -1.40 -7.16 -2.38
N VAL A 23 -0.44 -6.34 -1.97
CA VAL A 23 -0.47 -4.89 -2.18
C VAL A 23 -0.32 -4.52 -3.64
N GLN A 24 0.46 -5.27 -4.43
CA GLN A 24 0.57 -5.08 -5.88
C GLN A 24 -0.71 -5.50 -6.63
N ALA A 25 -1.46 -6.48 -6.08
CA ALA A 25 -2.76 -6.87 -6.61
C ALA A 25 -3.87 -5.86 -6.28
N ALA A 26 -3.68 -5.04 -5.23
CA ALA A 26 -4.60 -3.96 -4.89
C ALA A 26 -4.46 -2.82 -5.90
N VAL A 27 -5.59 -2.37 -6.42
CA VAL A 27 -5.62 -1.37 -7.50
C VAL A 27 -5.72 0.04 -6.94
N THR A 28 -6.31 0.16 -5.75
CA THR A 28 -6.58 1.43 -5.08
C THR A 28 -5.89 1.52 -3.71
N ALA A 29 -5.60 2.75 -3.27
CA ALA A 29 -5.08 2.98 -1.93
C ALA A 29 -6.04 2.52 -0.82
N ASP A 30 -7.36 2.51 -1.10
CA ASP A 30 -8.37 2.04 -0.17
C ASP A 30 -8.29 0.52 0.04
N GLU A 31 -8.08 -0.25 -1.04
CA GLU A 31 -7.85 -1.70 -0.94
C GLU A 31 -6.58 -2.02 -0.14
N VAL A 32 -5.51 -1.25 -0.33
CA VAL A 32 -4.28 -1.40 0.48
C VAL A 32 -4.56 -1.09 1.96
N ALA A 33 -5.33 -0.03 2.23
CA ALA A 33 -5.73 0.31 3.60
C ALA A 33 -6.61 -0.78 4.22
N ARG A 34 -7.49 -1.42 3.44
CA ARG A 34 -8.30 -2.55 3.89
C ARG A 34 -7.43 -3.75 4.26
N LEU A 35 -6.49 -4.13 3.39
CA LEU A 35 -5.51 -5.19 3.68
C LEU A 35 -4.72 -4.91 4.97
N ALA A 36 -4.35 -3.65 5.19
CA ALA A 36 -3.63 -3.27 6.39
C ALA A 36 -4.50 -3.30 7.65
N GLN A 37 -5.76 -2.90 7.55
CA GLN A 37 -6.74 -3.02 8.64
C GLN A 37 -6.99 -4.49 9.03
N GLU A 38 -7.04 -5.40 8.06
CA GLU A 38 -7.12 -6.85 8.33
C GLU A 38 -5.90 -7.38 9.10
N LEU A 39 -4.75 -6.71 8.98
CA LEU A 39 -3.52 -7.02 9.71
C LEU A 39 -3.39 -6.24 11.03
N GLY A 40 -4.40 -5.43 11.39
CA GLY A 40 -4.43 -4.65 12.63
C GLY A 40 -3.82 -3.25 12.53
N TYR A 41 -3.51 -2.76 11.34
CA TYR A 41 -3.03 -1.39 11.12
C TYR A 41 -4.21 -0.45 10.84
N ALA A 42 -4.45 0.51 11.74
CA ALA A 42 -5.52 1.50 11.61
C ALA A 42 -5.06 2.72 10.80
N PHE A 43 -5.20 2.68 9.48
CA PHE A 43 -5.04 3.85 8.60
C PHE A 43 -5.99 3.76 7.39
N SER A 44 -6.27 4.91 6.76
CA SER A 44 -7.13 4.99 5.57
C SER A 44 -6.34 5.15 4.28
N GLY A 45 -6.97 4.91 3.12
CA GLY A 45 -6.34 5.17 1.82
C GLY A 45 -5.87 6.63 1.67
N SER A 46 -6.57 7.57 2.30
CA SER A 46 -6.20 8.98 2.39
C SER A 46 -4.85 9.22 3.10
N ASP A 47 -4.57 8.47 4.17
CA ASP A 47 -3.28 8.54 4.88
C ASP A 47 -2.13 8.06 3.99
N LEU A 48 -2.36 7.01 3.19
CA LEU A 48 -1.42 6.56 2.17
C LEU A 48 -1.21 7.62 1.08
N LEU A 49 -2.27 8.31 0.66
CA LEU A 49 -2.18 9.38 -0.34
C LEU A 49 -1.49 10.64 0.20
N MET A 50 -1.60 10.94 1.50
CA MET A 50 -0.78 11.98 2.14
C MET A 50 0.71 11.63 2.13
N LEU A 51 1.03 10.34 2.16
CA LEU A 51 2.41 9.84 2.03
C LEU A 51 2.83 9.61 0.59
N SER A 52 1.91 9.57 -0.36
CA SER A 52 2.22 9.45 -1.79
C SER A 52 3.10 10.62 -2.24
N GLY A 53 4.32 10.30 -2.65
CA GLY A 53 5.38 11.29 -2.94
C GLY A 53 6.50 11.34 -1.89
N ARG A 54 6.32 10.74 -0.71
CA ARG A 54 7.38 10.45 0.26
C ARG A 54 7.73 8.96 0.22
N SER A 55 9.03 8.69 0.36
CA SER A 55 9.54 7.33 0.53
C SER A 55 9.64 7.06 2.02
N ALA A 56 9.08 5.95 2.51
CA ALA A 56 9.18 5.55 3.90
C ALA A 56 9.68 4.11 3.99
N ALA A 57 10.67 3.87 4.85
CA ALA A 57 11.29 2.56 5.06
C ALA A 57 11.83 1.87 3.78
N GLY A 58 12.28 2.64 2.78
CA GLY A 58 12.75 2.11 1.49
C GLY A 58 11.62 1.76 0.50
N VAL A 59 10.35 1.89 0.91
CA VAL A 59 9.19 1.75 0.03
C VAL A 59 8.80 3.12 -0.52
N ARG A 60 8.83 3.25 -1.84
CA ARG A 60 8.37 4.47 -2.53
C ARG A 60 6.89 4.32 -2.87
N VAL A 61 6.04 5.10 -2.21
CA VAL A 61 4.62 5.17 -2.57
C VAL A 61 4.47 6.12 -3.74
N THR A 62 4.26 5.57 -4.94
CA THR A 62 3.93 6.33 -6.14
C THR A 62 2.44 6.23 -6.41
N ARG A 63 1.77 7.37 -6.53
CA ARG A 63 0.46 7.40 -7.17
C ARG A 63 0.66 7.00 -8.64
N VAL A 64 0.34 5.75 -8.96
CA VAL A 64 0.13 5.38 -10.35
C VAL A 64 -1.14 6.11 -10.77
N ASN A 65 -1.03 6.90 -11.82
CA ASN A 65 -2.17 7.57 -12.43
C ASN A 65 -2.60 6.63 -13.56
N HIS A 66 -3.49 5.68 -13.26
CA HIS A 66 -3.89 4.63 -14.19
C HIS A 66 -4.63 5.32 -15.34
N PRO A 67 -4.03 5.48 -16.54
CA PRO A 67 -4.79 5.90 -17.70
C PRO A 67 -5.56 4.65 -18.10
N GLY A 68 -6.85 4.60 -17.77
CA GLY A 68 -7.58 3.34 -17.62
C GLY A 68 -7.27 2.26 -18.65
N GLU A 69 -6.59 1.20 -18.24
CA GLU A 69 -6.61 -0.13 -18.85
C GLU A 69 -6.22 -1.16 -17.76
N TYR A 70 -7.06 -2.18 -17.57
CA TYR A 70 -6.71 -3.43 -16.89
C TYR A 70 -6.37 -4.48 -17.96
N PRO A 71 -5.10 -4.63 -18.37
CA PRO A 71 -4.72 -5.74 -19.23
C PRO A 71 -4.55 -7.00 -18.37
N GLY A 72 -5.24 -8.08 -18.72
CA GLY A 72 -4.90 -9.42 -18.25
C GLY A 72 -5.93 -10.12 -17.36
N ARG A 73 -7.16 -10.29 -17.86
CA ARG A 73 -7.79 -11.61 -17.66
C ARG A 73 -6.98 -12.61 -18.46
N TYR A 74 -6.22 -13.46 -17.77
CA TYR A 74 -5.72 -14.69 -18.36
C TYR A 74 -6.90 -15.66 -18.53
N TYR A 75 -7.00 -16.19 -19.75
CA TYR A 75 -7.93 -17.17 -20.31
C TYR A 75 -9.36 -16.71 -20.65
#